data_AF-A0A958FZV7-F1
#
_entry.id   AF-A0A958FZV7-F1
#
_cell.length_a   1.000
_cell.length_b   1.000
_cell.length_c   1.000
_cell.angle_alpha   90.00
_cell.angle_beta   90.00
_cell.angle_gamma   90.00
#
_symmetry.space_group_name_H-M   'P 1'
#
loop_
_entity.id
_entity.type
_entity.pdbx_description
1 polymer ?
#
loop_
_entity_poly.entity_id
_entity_poly.type
_entity_poly.pdbx_seq_one_letter_code
_entity_poly.pdbx_strand_id
1 'polypeptide(L)'
;MDSLLLIGNQDERLSKFFEKMGYDLLSSPDMSSIVSVVNNKTVDLILIDSRMDADWVELCQYLRSESTTKDLPIVCLTSDSKKIGQASEKGVAGIQYISLPYTVGAV
;
A
#
# COMPACT_ATOMS: atom_id res chain seq x y z
N MET A 1 -10.77 15.07 1.80
CA MET A 1 -11.20 13.71 2.19
C MET A 1 -9.93 12.90 2.06
N ASP A 2 -9.46 12.33 3.16
CA ASP A 2 -8.19 11.61 3.18
C ASP A 2 -8.52 10.13 2.91
N SER A 3 -8.41 9.73 1.64
CA SER A 3 -8.75 8.39 1.17
C SER A 3 -7.49 7.53 1.10
N LEU A 4 -7.54 6.35 1.74
CA LEU A 4 -6.41 5.43 1.83
C LEU A 4 -6.72 4.16 1.04
N LEU A 5 -5.86 3.81 0.09
CA LEU A 5 -5.93 2.54 -0.62
C LEU A 5 -5.10 1.49 0.09
N LEU A 6 -5.78 0.49 0.63
CA LEU A 6 -5.21 -0.64 1.33
C LEU A 6 -5.23 -1.88 0.43
N ILE A 7 -4.05 -2.46 0.18
CA ILE A 7 -3.87 -3.55 -0.79
C ILE A 7 -3.44 -4.82 -0.05
N GLY A 8 -4.20 -5.90 -0.27
CA GLY A 8 -3.92 -7.23 0.25
C GLY A 8 -3.92 -7.34 1.79
N ASN A 9 -4.60 -6.43 2.49
CA ASN A 9 -4.66 -6.44 3.94
C ASN A 9 -5.32 -7.70 4.50
N GLN A 10 -4.64 -8.33 5.46
CA GLN A 10 -5.11 -9.50 6.20
C GLN A 10 -5.40 -9.18 7.68
N ASP A 11 -5.26 -7.92 8.13
CA ASP A 11 -5.47 -7.50 9.51
C ASP A 11 -6.66 -6.53 9.63
N GLU A 12 -7.81 -7.02 10.10
CA GLU A 12 -8.99 -6.18 10.34
C GLU A 12 -8.76 -5.05 11.33
N ARG A 13 -7.79 -5.19 12.26
CA ARG A 13 -7.52 -4.14 13.26
C ARG A 13 -6.99 -2.89 12.60
N LEU A 14 -6.20 -3.05 11.54
CA LEU A 14 -5.65 -1.94 10.78
C LEU A 14 -6.76 -1.18 10.04
N SER A 15 -7.67 -1.89 9.38
CA SER A 15 -8.85 -1.28 8.73
C SER A 15 -9.70 -0.50 9.73
N LYS A 16 -10.05 -1.13 10.86
CA LYS A 16 -10.85 -0.49 11.92
C LYS A 16 -10.15 0.72 12.53
N PHE A 17 -8.82 0.70 12.63
CA PHE A 17 -8.05 1.83 13.13
C PHE A 17 -8.16 3.04 12.20
N PHE A 18 -7.96 2.86 10.89
CA PHE A 18 -8.09 3.94 9.92
C PHE A 18 -9.52 4.48 9.82
N GLU A 19 -10.52 3.59 9.82
CA GLU A 19 -11.94 3.98 9.84
C GLU A 19 -12.29 4.81 11.09
N LYS A 20 -11.81 4.40 12.28
CA LYS A 20 -11.98 5.15 13.53
C LYS A 20 -11.30 6.52 13.51
N MET A 21 -10.19 6.64 12.80
CA MET A 21 -9.51 7.93 12.59
C MET A 21 -10.22 8.82 11.56
N GLY A 22 -11.25 8.31 10.87
CA GLY A 22 -12.04 9.07 9.90
C GLY A 22 -11.52 9.02 8.46
N TYR A 23 -10.59 8.11 8.14
CA TYR A 23 -10.12 7.89 6.77
C TYR A 23 -11.13 7.09 5.96
N ASP A 24 -11.28 7.42 4.67
CA ASP A 24 -12.08 6.61 3.74
C ASP A 24 -11.22 5.47 3.19
N LEU A 25 -11.51 4.25 3.63
CA LEU A 25 -10.71 3.08 3.29
C LEU A 25 -11.19 2.44 1.99
N LEU A 26 -10.31 2.39 1.00
CA LEU A 26 -10.50 1.62 -0.23
C LEU A 26 -9.71 0.33 -0.10
N SER A 27 -10.33 -0.82 -0.40
CA SER A 27 -9.66 -2.11 -0.37
C SER A 27 -9.62 -2.74 -1.75
N SER A 28 -8.48 -3.33 -2.09
CA SER A 28 -8.29 -4.08 -3.33
C SER A 28 -7.56 -5.39 -3.00
N PRO A 29 -8.18 -6.55 -3.25
CA PRO A 29 -7.55 -7.84 -2.97
C PRO A 29 -6.46 -8.20 -3.99
N ASP A 30 -6.47 -7.58 -5.18
CA ASP A 30 -5.66 -8.00 -6.32
C ASP A 30 -5.27 -6.84 -7.25
N MET A 31 -4.12 -6.98 -7.92
CA MET A 31 -3.52 -5.90 -8.72
C MET A 31 -4.42 -5.33 -9.82
N SER A 32 -5.30 -6.14 -10.39
CA SER A 32 -6.17 -5.75 -11.50
C SER A 32 -7.22 -4.71 -11.09
N SER A 33 -7.67 -4.74 -9.84
CA SER A 33 -8.69 -3.80 -9.34
C SER A 33 -8.10 -2.44 -8.92
N ILE A 34 -6.80 -2.39 -8.61
CA ILE A 34 -6.08 -1.16 -8.22
C ILE A 34 -6.25 -0.06 -9.26
N VAL A 35 -6.03 -0.37 -10.54
CA VAL A 35 -6.11 0.59 -11.65
C VAL A 35 -7.48 1.26 -11.70
N SER A 36 -8.53 0.47 -11.55
CA SER A 36 -9.90 0.97 -11.54
C SER A 36 -10.17 1.85 -10.33
N VAL A 37 -9.59 1.54 -9.17
CA VAL A 37 -9.76 2.35 -7.96
C VAL A 37 -9.05 3.69 -8.09
N VAL A 38 -7.77 3.70 -8.47
CA VAL A 38 -6.97 4.93 -8.54
C VAL A 38 -7.40 5.88 -9.67
N ASN A 39 -8.07 5.36 -10.71
CA ASN A 39 -8.60 6.19 -11.79
C ASN A 39 -9.99 6.77 -11.50
N ASN A 40 -10.79 6.11 -10.64
CA ASN A 40 -12.17 6.55 -10.35
C ASN A 40 -12.32 7.27 -9.01
N LYS A 41 -11.34 7.16 -8.12
CA LYS A 41 -11.35 7.77 -6.79
C LYS A 41 -10.04 8.51 -6.52
N THR A 42 -10.12 9.58 -5.75
CA THR A 42 -8.95 10.25 -5.19
C THR A 42 -8.34 9.36 -4.11
N VAL A 43 -7.03 9.15 -4.17
CA VAL A 43 -6.26 8.37 -3.18
C VAL A 43 -5.10 9.23 -2.73
N ASP A 44 -4.93 9.38 -1.42
CA ASP A 44 -3.88 10.22 -0.83
C ASP A 44 -2.69 9.39 -0.31
N LEU A 45 -2.92 8.10 -0.04
CA LEU A 45 -1.92 7.16 0.45
C LEU A 45 -2.23 5.75 -0.04
N ILE A 46 -1.20 5.04 -0.49
CA ILE A 46 -1.28 3.61 -0.81
C ILE A 46 -0.51 2.83 0.27
N LEU A 47 -1.20 1.87 0.90
CA LEU A 47 -0.62 0.98 1.88
C LEU A 47 -0.68 -0.45 1.37
N ILE A 48 0.48 -1.09 1.28
CA ILE A 48 0.66 -2.41 0.66
C ILE A 48 1.09 -3.39 1.75
N ASP A 49 0.28 -4.42 1.97
CA ASP A 49 0.63 -5.50 2.88
C ASP A 49 1.42 -6.59 2.14
N SER A 50 2.71 -6.75 2.44
CA SER A 50 3.56 -7.74 1.74
C SER A 50 3.21 -9.19 2.07
N ARG A 51 2.21 -9.45 2.91
CA ARG A 51 1.65 -10.78 3.17
C ARG A 51 0.72 -11.25 2.06
N MET A 52 0.38 -10.40 1.08
CA MET A 52 -0.36 -10.81 -0.11
C MET A 52 0.43 -11.79 -0.98
N ASP A 53 -0.27 -12.62 -1.75
CA ASP A 53 0.34 -13.61 -2.66
C ASP A 53 0.97 -12.98 -3.93
N ALA A 54 0.86 -11.66 -4.13
CA ALA A 54 1.39 -10.95 -5.28
C ALA A 54 2.78 -10.32 -5.01
N ASP A 55 3.57 -10.11 -6.08
CA ASP A 55 4.86 -9.43 -5.97
C ASP A 55 4.68 -7.91 -5.79
N TRP A 56 4.69 -7.47 -4.53
CA TRP A 56 4.55 -6.07 -4.18
C TRP A 56 5.63 -5.17 -4.80
N VAL A 57 6.81 -5.70 -5.15
CA VAL A 57 7.87 -4.90 -5.79
C VAL A 57 7.48 -4.54 -7.21
N GLU A 58 6.93 -5.49 -7.96
CA GLU A 58 6.40 -5.24 -9.31
C GLU A 58 5.19 -4.30 -9.27
N LEU A 59 4.33 -4.46 -8.26
CA LEU A 59 3.24 -3.53 -8.03
C LEU A 59 3.76 -2.10 -7.79
N CYS A 60 4.78 -1.91 -6.96
CA CYS A 60 5.36 -0.58 -6.77
C CYS A 60 5.99 -0.01 -8.05
N GLN A 61 6.63 -0.84 -8.89
CA GLN A 61 7.13 -0.41 -10.19
C GLN A 61 5.99 0.10 -11.08
N TYR A 62 4.90 -0.65 -11.14
CA TYR A 62 3.70 -0.27 -11.89
C TYR A 62 3.08 1.03 -11.36
N LEU A 63 2.88 1.14 -10.05
CA LEU A 63 2.35 2.37 -9.44
C LEU A 63 3.25 3.59 -9.69
N ARG A 64 4.57 3.40 -9.79
CA ARG A 64 5.49 4.48 -10.12
C ARG A 64 5.50 4.84 -11.61
N SER A 65 5.08 3.96 -12.51
CA SER A 65 4.95 4.26 -13.93
C SER A 65 3.65 4.98 -14.31
N GLU A 66 2.60 4.84 -13.50
CA GLU A 66 1.30 5.42 -13.78
C GLU A 66 1.21 6.89 -13.38
N SER A 67 0.72 7.75 -14.28
CA SER A 67 0.65 9.20 -14.05
C SER A 67 -0.21 9.61 -12.85
N THR A 68 -1.20 8.79 -12.48
CA THR A 68 -2.13 9.03 -11.37
C THR A 68 -1.58 8.61 -10.00
N THR A 69 -0.59 7.71 -9.97
CA THR A 69 -0.08 7.13 -8.72
C THR A 69 1.42 7.34 -8.51
N LYS A 70 2.15 7.81 -9.53
CA LYS A 70 3.62 8.01 -9.48
C LYS A 70 4.08 8.89 -8.32
N ASP A 71 3.29 9.89 -7.96
CA ASP A 71 3.62 10.88 -6.91
C ASP A 71 2.95 10.55 -5.57
N LEU A 72 2.11 9.51 -5.51
CA LEU A 72 1.44 9.14 -4.28
C LEU A 72 2.42 8.53 -3.27
N PRO A 73 2.32 8.89 -1.98
CA PRO A 73 3.01 8.17 -0.93
C PRO A 73 2.65 6.67 -0.95
N ILE A 74 3.68 5.82 -0.92
CA ILE A 74 3.50 4.36 -0.83
C ILE A 74 4.20 3.88 0.43
N VAL A 75 3.46 3.14 1.28
CA VAL A 75 3.97 2.48 2.48
C VAL A 75 3.81 0.98 2.33
N CYS A 76 4.92 0.23 2.43
CA CYS A 76 4.91 -1.22 2.42
C CYS A 76 5.06 -1.78 3.83
N LEU A 77 4.11 -2.63 4.26
CA LEU A 77 4.24 -3.45 5.46
C LEU A 77 5.01 -4.72 5.09
N THR A 78 6.24 -4.89 5.57
CA THR A 78 7.06 -6.06 5.17
C THR A 78 8.07 -6.45 6.22
N SER A 79 8.42 -7.74 6.30
CA SER A 79 9.58 -8.24 7.06
C SER A 79 10.71 -8.73 6.15
N ASP A 80 10.54 -8.67 4.83
CA ASP A 80 11.50 -9.23 3.87
C ASP A 80 12.51 -8.17 3.41
N SER A 81 13.66 -8.13 4.10
CA SER A 81 14.77 -7.25 3.78
C SER A 81 15.38 -7.51 2.39
N LYS A 82 15.27 -8.73 1.84
CA LYS A 82 15.76 -9.03 0.50
C LYS A 82 14.86 -8.37 -0.54
N LYS A 83 13.55 -8.41 -0.35
CA LYS A 83 12.59 -7.72 -1.23
C LYS A 83 12.74 -6.20 -1.17
N ILE A 84 13.07 -5.63 -0.01
CA ILE A 84 13.45 -4.21 0.11
C ILE A 84 14.68 -3.90 -0.74
N GLY A 85 15.74 -4.71 -0.65
CA GLY A 85 16.94 -4.59 -1.48
C GLY A 85 16.60 -4.66 -2.98
N GLN A 86 15.80 -5.65 -3.37
CA GLN A 86 15.33 -5.82 -4.74
C GLN A 86 14.57 -4.60 -5.26
N ALA A 87 13.70 -3.98 -4.44
CA ALA A 87 12.98 -2.77 -4.82
C ALA A 87 13.94 -1.60 -5.10
N SER A 88 14.98 -1.45 -4.26
CA SER A 88 16.02 -0.45 -4.46
C SER A 88 16.83 -0.70 -5.75
N GLU A 89 17.24 -1.94 -6.01
CA GLU A 89 17.99 -2.32 -7.22
C GLU A 89 17.17 -2.10 -8.50
N LYS A 90 15.85 -2.34 -8.41
CA LYS A 90 14.88 -2.07 -9.47
C LYS A 90 14.56 -0.57 -9.66
N GLY A 91 15.17 0.32 -8.87
CA GLY A 91 14.99 1.76 -8.97
C GLY A 91 13.64 2.27 -8.45
N VAL A 92 12.94 1.49 -7.62
CA VAL A 92 11.67 1.91 -7.02
C VAL A 92 11.96 2.90 -5.90
N ALA A 93 11.76 4.19 -6.18
CA ALA A 93 12.02 5.27 -5.23
C ALA A 93 10.77 5.67 -4.43
N GLY A 94 10.99 6.30 -3.27
CA GLY A 94 9.93 6.91 -2.47
C GLY A 94 8.97 5.91 -1.83
N ILE A 95 9.46 4.72 -1.48
CA ILE A 95 8.72 3.73 -0.70
C ILE A 95 9.13 3.84 0.75
N GLN A 96 8.16 4.00 1.65
CA GLN A 96 8.37 3.87 3.09
C GLN A 96 8.07 2.44 3.53
N TYR A 97 8.80 1.97 4.54
CA TYR A 97 8.66 0.59 5.01
C TYR A 97 8.25 0.57 6.48
N ILE A 98 7.28 -0.28 6.81
CA ILE A 98 6.91 -0.62 8.19
C ILE A 98 7.24 -2.11 8.38
N SER A 99 8.13 -2.38 9.33
CA SER A 99 8.54 -3.75 9.62
C SER A 99 7.41 -4.57 10.27
N LEU A 100 7.19 -5.78 9.77
CA LEU A 100 6.35 -6.77 10.45
C LEU A 100 7.16 -7.52 11.53
N PRO A 101 6.57 -7.85 12.70
CA PRO A 101 5.21 -7.48 13.13
C PRO A 101 5.12 -6.02 13.61
N TYR A 102 3.96 -5.39 13.37
CA TYR A 102 3.62 -4.06 13.89
C TYR A 102 2.55 -4.15 14.99
N THR A 103 2.39 -3.05 15.73
CA THR A 103 1.27 -2.87 16.67
C THR A 103 0.36 -1.77 16.15
N VAL A 104 -0.95 -2.02 16.15
CA VAL A 104 -1.96 -1.00 15.86
C VAL A 104 -2.28 -0.27 17.17
N GLY A 105 -2.16 1.05 17.17
CA GLY A 105 -2.45 1.87 18.34
C GLY A 105 -3.92 1.75 18.77
N ALA A 106 -4.20 2.03 20.04
CA ALA A 106 -5.57 2.22 20.48
C ALA A 106 -6.05 3.63 20.08
N VAL A 107 -7.19 3.70 19.40
CA VAL A 107 -7.96 4.94 19.16
C VAL A 107 -9.11 4.99 20.14
#